data_AF-A0A5C8G4R0-F1
#
_entry.id   AF-A0A5C8G4R0-F1
#
_cell.length_a   1.000
_cell.length_b   1.000
_cell.length_c   1.000
_cell.angle_alpha   90.00
_cell.angle_beta   90.00
_cell.angle_gamma   90.00
#
_symmetry.space_group_name_H-M   'P 1'
#
loop_
_entity.id
_entity.type
_entity.pdbx_description
1 polymer ?
#
loop_
_entity_poly.entity_id
_entity_poly.type
_entity_poly.pdbx_seq_one_letter_code
_entity_poly.pdbx_strand_id
1 'polypeptide(L)'
;MNIDNFFLKFYSKLEKDAVLVGLDFNLNNENNNKFYSIDNDYRIIKNDIENSLSGYSILKKIAYKNNNKINIDEEIINNAFEKKLLFGVPLYIPNKNKKINKALFLDRDGILMEDLGYVGSVDRVKIKKEFIEIVKYAKEKEFITIVATNQAGVSYGYYTEEDVKKVHKYIYEEYKKRGALIDDFYYCPYHIKSENKKYNIISMMRKPESGMHLLASKKYNIDLSASFMIGDRDTDIIKIPYLKTLLIETPAYKIINREKIVETKDIYYYLQNGDINYD
;
A
#
# COMPACT_ATOMS: atom_id res chain seq x y z
N MET A 1 -7.70 -13.44 -8.58
CA MET A 1 -8.67 -14.34 -7.91
C MET A 1 -10.08 -13.71 -8.03
N ASN A 2 -11.21 -14.45 -8.12
CA ASN A 2 -12.52 -13.75 -8.06
C ASN A 2 -12.69 -13.16 -6.66
N ILE A 3 -13.04 -11.87 -6.56
CA ILE A 3 -13.22 -11.18 -5.27
C ILE A 3 -14.35 -11.81 -4.44
N ASP A 4 -15.36 -12.36 -5.11
CA ASP A 4 -16.42 -13.13 -4.44
C ASP A 4 -15.87 -14.46 -3.90
N ASN A 5 -14.99 -15.16 -4.63
CA ASN A 5 -14.30 -16.36 -4.11
C ASN A 5 -13.28 -16.04 -3.02
N PHE A 6 -12.66 -14.87 -3.04
CA PHE A 6 -11.78 -14.40 -1.96
C PHE A 6 -12.58 -14.25 -0.67
N PHE A 7 -13.67 -13.48 -0.73
CA PHE A 7 -14.55 -13.28 0.42
C PHE A 7 -15.26 -14.57 0.86
N LEU A 8 -15.68 -15.45 -0.07
CA LEU A 8 -16.28 -16.74 0.26
C LEU A 8 -15.27 -17.74 0.88
N LYS A 9 -14.03 -17.85 0.36
CA LYS A 9 -12.96 -18.67 1.00
C LYS A 9 -12.52 -18.12 2.36
N PHE A 10 -12.58 -16.81 2.54
CA PHE A 10 -12.29 -16.16 3.81
C PHE A 10 -13.42 -16.42 4.83
N TYR A 11 -14.67 -16.22 4.41
CA TYR A 11 -15.87 -16.46 5.24
C TYR A 11 -16.04 -17.93 5.62
N SER A 12 -15.71 -18.89 4.73
CA SER A 12 -15.86 -20.32 5.00
C SER A 12 -14.91 -20.89 6.08
N LYS A 13 -14.04 -20.05 6.66
CA LYS A 13 -13.15 -20.40 7.79
C LYS A 13 -13.57 -19.75 9.11
N LEU A 14 -14.66 -18.98 9.13
CA LEU A 14 -15.21 -18.31 10.32
C LEU A 14 -16.42 -19.09 10.85
N GLU A 15 -16.71 -18.96 12.15
CA GLU A 15 -17.92 -19.53 12.75
C GLU A 15 -19.20 -18.88 12.20
N LYS A 16 -20.37 -19.46 12.53
CA LYS A 16 -21.66 -18.96 12.04
C LYS A 16 -21.90 -17.49 12.44
N ASP A 17 -22.58 -16.78 11.53
CA ASP A 17 -23.11 -15.41 11.68
C ASP A 17 -22.13 -14.21 11.56
N ALA A 18 -20.95 -14.40 10.97
CA ALA A 18 -20.06 -13.29 10.59
C ALA A 18 -20.67 -12.34 9.52
N VAL A 19 -20.21 -11.08 9.48
CA VAL A 19 -20.52 -10.09 8.42
C VAL A 19 -19.22 -9.43 8.00
N LEU A 20 -18.97 -9.31 6.68
CA LEU A 20 -17.70 -8.78 6.18
C LEU A 20 -17.85 -7.43 5.48
N VAL A 21 -17.50 -6.39 6.24
CA VAL A 21 -16.96 -5.13 5.76
C VAL A 21 -15.60 -5.06 6.45
N GLY A 22 -14.48 -5.07 5.73
CA GLY A 22 -13.19 -4.86 6.41
C GLY A 22 -13.03 -3.37 6.72
N LEU A 23 -12.31 -2.95 7.78
CA LEU A 23 -11.33 -1.81 7.84
C LEU A 23 -9.96 -2.44 8.13
N ASP A 24 -8.94 -1.60 8.31
CA ASP A 24 -7.61 -1.90 8.83
C ASP A 24 -7.53 -3.21 9.65
N PHE A 25 -6.69 -4.14 9.21
CA PHE A 25 -6.54 -5.47 9.82
C PHE A 25 -5.24 -5.54 10.62
N ASN A 26 -5.30 -5.24 11.92
CA ASN A 26 -4.30 -5.75 12.84
C ASN A 26 -4.70 -7.15 13.31
N LEU A 27 -4.26 -8.19 12.57
CA LEU A 27 -4.53 -9.61 12.88
C LEU A 27 -4.07 -10.04 14.29
N ASN A 28 -3.20 -9.26 14.93
CA ASN A 28 -2.65 -9.56 16.25
C ASN A 28 -3.34 -8.78 17.39
N ASN A 29 -4.22 -7.81 17.10
CA ASN A 29 -4.95 -7.05 18.13
C ASN A 29 -6.19 -6.33 17.55
N GLU A 30 -7.35 -6.99 17.62
CA GLU A 30 -8.64 -6.50 17.09
C GLU A 30 -9.13 -5.20 17.75
N ASN A 31 -8.75 -4.95 19.02
CA ASN A 31 -9.16 -3.78 19.80
C ASN A 31 -8.48 -2.47 19.36
N ASN A 32 -7.63 -2.49 18.34
CA ASN A 32 -6.78 -1.35 17.95
C ASN A 32 -7.04 -0.84 16.52
N ASN A 33 -8.09 -1.32 15.86
CA ASN A 33 -8.48 -0.90 14.51
C ASN A 33 -9.24 0.45 14.58
N LYS A 34 -8.79 1.46 13.83
CA LYS A 34 -9.29 2.85 13.95
C LYS A 34 -10.04 3.36 12.73
N PHE A 35 -10.97 4.27 12.98
CA PHE A 35 -11.75 4.99 11.98
C PHE A 35 -11.09 6.32 11.60
N TYR A 36 -11.05 6.61 10.30
CA TYR A 36 -10.48 7.85 9.77
C TYR A 36 -11.39 8.46 8.70
N SER A 37 -11.69 9.75 8.83
CA SER A 37 -12.26 10.55 7.73
C SER A 37 -11.12 11.22 6.97
N ILE A 38 -11.14 11.13 5.64
CA ILE A 38 -10.10 11.71 4.77
C ILE A 38 -10.64 12.81 3.86
N ASP A 39 -9.81 13.82 3.59
CA ASP A 39 -10.06 14.83 2.55
C ASP A 39 -9.64 14.33 1.16
N ASN A 40 -9.87 15.17 0.14
CA ASN A 40 -9.45 14.90 -1.25
C ASN A 40 -7.91 14.80 -1.42
N ASP A 41 -7.14 15.26 -0.43
CA ASP A 41 -5.67 15.21 -0.39
C ASP A 41 -5.15 14.05 0.50
N TYR A 42 -6.03 13.11 0.88
CA TYR A 42 -5.70 11.93 1.71
C TYR A 42 -5.13 12.27 3.10
N ARG A 43 -5.47 13.45 3.64
CA ARG A 43 -5.21 13.86 5.03
C ARG A 43 -6.30 13.31 5.94
N ILE A 44 -5.93 12.81 7.11
CA ILE A 44 -6.90 12.38 8.12
C ILE A 44 -7.38 13.61 8.87
N ILE A 45 -8.67 13.95 8.70
CA ILE A 45 -9.31 15.14 9.29
C ILE A 45 -9.79 14.84 10.72
N LYS A 46 -10.15 13.58 11.00
CA LYS A 46 -10.56 13.10 12.33
C LYS A 46 -9.98 11.71 12.59
N ASN A 47 -9.50 11.51 13.82
CA ASN A 47 -8.97 10.28 14.37
C ASN A 47 -9.82 9.91 15.60
N ASP A 48 -10.02 8.61 15.88
CA ASP A 48 -10.95 8.10 16.91
C ASP A 48 -12.34 8.76 16.86
N ILE A 49 -12.99 8.62 15.71
CA ILE A 49 -14.31 9.21 15.50
C ILE A 49 -15.36 8.44 16.32
N GLU A 50 -15.71 8.94 17.50
CA GLU A 50 -16.80 8.39 18.33
C GLU A 50 -18.17 8.38 17.62
N ASN A 51 -18.31 9.18 16.56
CA ASN A 51 -19.52 9.40 15.80
C ASN A 51 -19.19 9.22 14.32
N SER A 52 -19.19 7.96 13.88
CA SER A 52 -18.61 7.47 12.62
C SER A 52 -18.96 8.33 11.40
N LEU A 53 -18.10 8.33 10.38
CA LEU A 53 -18.53 8.63 9.02
C LEU A 53 -17.94 7.57 8.09
N SER A 54 -18.80 6.59 7.80
CA SER A 54 -18.79 5.62 6.70
C SER A 54 -17.49 5.39 5.92
N GLY A 55 -16.99 4.15 5.97
CA GLY A 55 -16.18 3.61 4.86
C GLY A 55 -17.08 3.33 3.66
N TYR A 56 -16.92 4.07 2.57
CA TYR A 56 -17.69 3.89 1.33
C TYR A 56 -16.83 3.33 0.19
N SER A 57 -17.36 2.31 -0.49
CA SER A 57 -16.83 1.84 -1.77
C SER A 57 -17.07 2.89 -2.84
N ILE A 58 -15.99 3.37 -3.48
CA ILE A 58 -16.04 4.41 -4.52
C ILE A 58 -16.84 3.99 -5.78
N LEU A 59 -17.17 2.68 -5.92
CA LEU A 59 -17.79 2.16 -7.15
C LEU A 59 -19.06 1.30 -6.97
N LYS A 60 -19.22 0.49 -5.91
CA LYS A 60 -20.43 -0.37 -5.72
C LYS A 60 -20.71 -0.69 -4.24
N LYS A 61 -21.97 -0.53 -3.79
CA LYS A 61 -22.51 -1.08 -2.51
C LYS A 61 -22.63 -2.62 -2.64
N ILE A 62 -21.86 -3.41 -1.89
CA ILE A 62 -21.91 -4.89 -1.90
C ILE A 62 -21.62 -5.41 -0.49
N ALA A 63 -22.48 -6.28 0.05
CA ALA A 63 -22.21 -7.05 1.27
C ALA A 63 -22.68 -8.51 1.12
N TYR A 64 -22.23 -9.36 2.04
CA TYR A 64 -22.61 -10.77 2.12
C TYR A 64 -23.07 -11.11 3.54
N LYS A 65 -24.12 -11.91 3.65
CA LYS A 65 -24.59 -12.54 4.90
C LYS A 65 -24.87 -14.01 4.61
N ASN A 66 -24.28 -14.92 5.39
CA ASN A 66 -24.43 -16.37 5.22
C ASN A 66 -24.20 -16.83 3.77
N ASN A 67 -23.02 -16.46 3.22
CA ASN A 67 -22.58 -16.67 1.83
C ASN A 67 -23.46 -16.09 0.71
N ASN A 68 -24.59 -15.46 1.03
CA ASN A 68 -25.47 -14.83 0.05
C ASN A 68 -25.15 -13.34 -0.08
N LYS A 69 -25.06 -12.86 -1.31
CA LYS A 69 -24.92 -11.43 -1.59
C LYS A 69 -26.22 -10.74 -1.19
N ILE A 70 -26.15 -9.80 -0.26
CA ILE A 70 -27.30 -9.00 0.16
C ILE A 70 -27.24 -7.62 -0.50
N ASN A 71 -28.41 -7.04 -0.77
CA ASN A 71 -28.49 -5.60 -0.98
C ASN A 71 -28.23 -4.93 0.37
N ILE A 72 -27.31 -3.96 0.38
CA ILE A 72 -27.12 -3.11 1.56
C ILE A 72 -28.18 -2.02 1.50
N ASP A 73 -29.20 -2.13 2.35
CA ASP A 73 -30.09 -1.02 2.66
C ASP A 73 -29.34 0.01 3.51
N GLU A 74 -29.69 1.29 3.35
CA GLU A 74 -29.14 2.38 4.14
C GLU A 74 -29.53 2.21 5.62
N GLU A 75 -30.70 1.65 5.93
CA GLU A 75 -31.11 1.33 7.30
C GLU A 75 -30.15 0.35 8.01
N ILE A 76 -29.57 -0.63 7.28
CA ILE A 76 -28.61 -1.59 7.84
C ILE A 76 -27.26 -0.93 8.09
N ILE A 77 -26.82 -0.02 7.19
CA ILE A 77 -25.62 0.80 7.41
C ILE A 77 -25.83 1.68 8.65
N ASN A 78 -26.97 2.37 8.72
CA ASN A 78 -27.30 3.30 9.80
C ASN A 78 -27.36 2.58 11.16
N ASN A 79 -27.97 1.39 11.25
CA ASN A 79 -27.96 0.57 12.46
C ASN A 79 -26.55 0.09 12.88
N ALA A 80 -25.70 -0.31 11.92
CA ALA A 80 -24.33 -0.72 12.20
C ALA A 80 -23.43 0.47 12.63
N PHE A 81 -23.72 1.64 12.06
CA PHE A 81 -23.10 2.93 12.37
C PHE A 81 -23.47 3.40 13.78
N GLU A 82 -24.76 3.44 14.13
CA GLU A 82 -25.25 3.83 15.46
C GLU A 82 -24.67 2.96 16.57
N LYS A 83 -24.43 1.68 16.28
CA LYS A 83 -23.83 0.71 17.21
C LYS A 83 -22.29 0.69 17.19
N LYS A 84 -21.65 1.54 16.37
CA LYS A 84 -20.18 1.64 16.18
C LYS A 84 -19.50 0.34 15.71
N LEU A 85 -20.18 -0.46 14.87
CA LEU A 85 -19.74 -1.79 14.42
C LEU A 85 -19.13 -1.81 12.99
N LEU A 86 -18.91 -0.66 12.35
CA LEU A 86 -18.71 -0.57 10.88
C LEU A 86 -17.26 -0.36 10.43
N PHE A 87 -16.44 -1.40 10.44
CA PHE A 87 -15.07 -1.33 9.95
C PHE A 87 -15.07 -1.29 8.37
N GLY A 88 -14.51 -0.25 7.69
CA GLY A 88 -14.55 0.00 6.22
C GLY A 88 -13.22 0.39 5.46
N VAL A 89 -12.48 -0.55 4.84
CA VAL A 89 -11.12 -0.43 4.26
C VAL A 89 -11.21 0.42 3.00
N PRO A 90 -10.19 1.23 2.72
CA PRO A 90 -10.01 1.73 1.37
C PRO A 90 -9.52 0.60 0.45
N LEU A 91 -10.45 -0.08 -0.25
CA LEU A 91 -10.17 -1.07 -1.29
C LEU A 91 -10.32 -0.43 -2.68
N TYR A 92 -9.41 -0.76 -3.59
CA TYR A 92 -9.61 -0.55 -5.02
C TYR A 92 -10.03 -1.86 -5.69
N ILE A 93 -11.15 -1.83 -6.42
CA ILE A 93 -11.60 -2.95 -7.26
C ILE A 93 -11.34 -2.57 -8.72
N PRO A 94 -10.52 -3.34 -9.47
CA PRO A 94 -10.26 -3.07 -10.88
C PRO A 94 -11.53 -3.03 -11.73
N ASN A 95 -11.57 -2.09 -12.66
CA ASN A 95 -12.61 -2.03 -13.67
C ASN A 95 -12.35 -3.13 -14.72
N LYS A 96 -13.24 -4.15 -14.73
CA LYS A 96 -13.20 -5.29 -15.65
C LYS A 96 -13.36 -4.91 -17.13
N ASN A 97 -13.81 -3.69 -17.45
CA ASN A 97 -13.96 -3.19 -18.82
C ASN A 97 -12.69 -2.49 -19.35
N LYS A 98 -11.57 -2.54 -18.61
CA LYS A 98 -10.25 -2.01 -18.98
C LYS A 98 -9.21 -3.12 -18.81
N LYS A 99 -8.03 -3.01 -19.46
CA LYS A 99 -6.89 -3.90 -19.14
C LYS A 99 -6.64 -3.82 -17.64
N ILE A 100 -6.77 -4.94 -16.94
CA ILE A 100 -6.38 -5.07 -15.54
C ILE A 100 -4.87 -5.31 -15.54
N ASN A 101 -4.14 -4.52 -14.76
CA ASN A 101 -2.70 -4.65 -14.64
C ASN A 101 -2.34 -5.23 -13.27
N LYS A 102 -1.11 -5.72 -13.13
CA LYS A 102 -0.48 -6.03 -11.86
C LYS A 102 0.70 -5.08 -11.66
N ALA A 103 1.07 -4.80 -10.42
CA ALA A 103 2.13 -3.85 -10.13
C ALA A 103 3.19 -4.40 -9.19
N LEU A 104 4.41 -3.94 -9.39
CA LEU A 104 5.50 -4.08 -8.46
C LEU A 104 5.68 -2.72 -7.78
N PHE A 105 5.20 -2.64 -6.55
CA PHE A 105 5.44 -1.50 -5.67
C PHE A 105 6.81 -1.65 -5.02
N LEU A 106 7.59 -0.58 -4.99
CA LEU A 106 8.94 -0.55 -4.44
C LEU A 106 9.06 0.64 -3.48
N ASP A 107 9.72 0.49 -2.33
CA ASP A 107 10.29 1.67 -1.66
C ASP A 107 11.45 2.25 -2.50
N ARG A 108 11.90 3.43 -2.13
CA ARG A 108 12.97 4.18 -2.79
C ARG A 108 14.29 3.99 -2.05
N ASP A 109 14.36 4.54 -0.83
CA ASP A 109 15.49 4.39 0.09
C ASP A 109 15.56 2.92 0.54
N GLY A 110 16.76 2.35 0.67
CA GLY A 110 16.97 0.94 1.01
C GLY A 110 16.75 -0.05 -0.15
N ILE A 111 15.87 0.28 -1.11
CA ILE A 111 15.46 -0.58 -2.22
C ILE A 111 16.07 -0.14 -3.56
N LEU A 112 15.65 0.99 -4.13
CA LEU A 112 16.20 1.48 -5.40
C LEU A 112 17.59 2.10 -5.26
N MET A 113 17.91 2.58 -4.07
CA MET A 113 19.18 3.20 -3.70
C MET A 113 19.58 2.87 -2.25
N GLU A 114 20.84 3.07 -1.88
CA GLU A 114 21.27 2.97 -0.49
C GLU A 114 20.47 3.94 0.41
N ASP A 115 19.99 3.47 1.56
CA ASP A 115 19.48 4.38 2.60
C ASP A 115 20.66 4.98 3.37
N LEU A 116 20.92 6.26 3.12
CA LEU A 116 21.93 7.04 3.83
C LEU A 116 21.31 8.03 4.85
N GLY A 117 20.03 7.86 5.17
CA GLY A 117 19.26 8.78 6.02
C GLY A 117 18.92 10.09 5.32
N TYR A 118 17.62 10.36 5.17
CA TYR A 118 17.09 11.64 4.68
C TYR A 118 17.79 12.14 3.40
N VAL A 119 17.82 11.32 2.35
CA VAL A 119 18.42 11.68 1.06
C VAL A 119 17.48 12.60 0.28
N GLY A 120 17.77 13.90 0.35
CA GLY A 120 17.10 14.97 -0.40
C GLY A 120 17.88 15.49 -1.60
N SER A 121 19.10 15.02 -1.86
CA SER A 121 19.99 15.58 -2.88
C SER A 121 20.58 14.49 -3.78
N VAL A 122 20.79 14.82 -5.06
CA VAL A 122 21.17 13.86 -6.11
C VAL A 122 22.59 13.32 -5.92
N ASP A 123 23.50 14.13 -5.40
CA ASP A 123 24.89 13.77 -5.06
C ASP A 123 24.99 12.66 -3.99
N ARG A 124 23.96 12.50 -3.16
CA ARG A 124 23.87 11.44 -2.15
C ARG A 124 23.18 10.16 -2.65
N VAL A 125 22.66 10.14 -3.88
CA VAL A 125 21.96 8.96 -4.43
C VAL A 125 22.97 7.93 -4.92
N LYS A 126 22.92 6.72 -4.36
CA LYS A 126 23.68 5.56 -4.81
C LYS A 126 22.75 4.43 -5.24
N ILE A 127 22.66 4.19 -6.55
CA ILE A 127 21.73 3.21 -7.15
C ILE A 127 22.11 1.77 -6.76
N LYS A 128 21.13 1.00 -6.29
CA LYS A 128 21.26 -0.45 -6.05
C LYS A 128 21.09 -1.21 -7.37
N LYS A 129 22.15 -1.90 -7.81
CA LYS A 129 22.23 -2.51 -9.15
C LYS A 129 21.33 -3.73 -9.30
N GLU A 130 21.17 -4.49 -8.24
CA GLU A 130 20.30 -5.65 -8.15
C GLU A 130 18.83 -5.30 -8.46
N PHE A 131 18.37 -4.11 -8.09
CA PHE A 131 17.00 -3.65 -8.36
C PHE A 131 16.78 -3.17 -9.79
N ILE A 132 17.83 -2.83 -10.55
CA ILE A 132 17.72 -2.56 -11.99
C ILE A 132 17.28 -3.82 -12.73
N GLU A 133 17.90 -4.96 -12.42
CA GLU A 133 17.56 -6.25 -13.03
C GLU A 133 16.18 -6.75 -12.58
N ILE A 134 15.80 -6.52 -11.31
CA ILE A 134 14.43 -6.81 -10.82
C ILE A 134 13.39 -5.96 -11.56
N VAL A 135 13.62 -4.68 -11.80
CA VAL A 135 12.67 -3.81 -12.53
C VAL A 135 12.57 -4.19 -14.01
N LYS A 136 13.69 -4.59 -14.66
CA LYS A 136 13.67 -5.16 -16.01
C LYS A 136 12.82 -6.43 -16.06
N TYR A 137 13.06 -7.36 -15.13
CA TYR A 137 12.32 -8.60 -15.04
C TYR A 137 10.84 -8.38 -14.73
N ALA A 138 10.50 -7.44 -13.84
CA ALA A 138 9.13 -7.02 -13.59
C ALA A 138 8.45 -6.55 -14.88
N LYS A 139 9.16 -5.79 -15.73
CA LYS A 139 8.64 -5.35 -17.03
C LYS A 139 8.43 -6.50 -18.01
N GLU A 140 9.38 -7.44 -18.08
CA GLU A 140 9.25 -8.69 -18.87
C GLU A 140 8.04 -9.54 -18.42
N LYS A 141 7.69 -9.49 -17.13
CA LYS A 141 6.50 -10.14 -16.56
C LYS A 141 5.23 -9.28 -16.60
N GLU A 142 5.20 -8.19 -17.39
CA GLU A 142 4.07 -7.25 -17.51
C GLU A 142 3.61 -6.58 -16.19
N PHE A 143 4.49 -6.43 -15.20
CA PHE A 143 4.20 -5.56 -14.07
C PHE A 143 4.39 -4.08 -14.43
N ILE A 144 3.52 -3.24 -13.87
CA ILE A 144 3.74 -1.79 -13.79
C ILE A 144 4.61 -1.52 -12.56
N THR A 145 5.75 -0.86 -12.72
CA THR A 145 6.67 -0.59 -11.61
C THR A 145 6.36 0.77 -11.00
N ILE A 146 5.96 0.79 -9.73
CA ILE A 146 5.52 2.00 -9.01
C ILE A 146 6.39 2.20 -7.77
N VAL A 147 6.94 3.39 -7.58
CA VAL A 147 7.63 3.75 -6.33
C VAL A 147 6.64 4.33 -5.34
N ALA A 148 6.68 3.86 -4.09
CA ALA A 148 5.81 4.31 -3.00
C ALA A 148 6.63 4.53 -1.73
N THR A 149 6.98 5.78 -1.42
CA THR A 149 8.01 6.10 -0.41
C THR A 149 7.60 7.13 0.66
N ASN A 150 8.13 6.98 1.88
CA ASN A 150 7.89 7.90 3.00
C ASN A 150 9.00 8.96 3.10
N GLN A 151 8.73 10.20 2.68
CA GLN A 151 9.72 11.29 2.60
C GLN A 151 9.59 12.29 3.76
N ALA A 152 9.70 11.77 4.98
CA ALA A 152 9.52 12.55 6.21
C ALA A 152 10.54 13.69 6.40
N GLY A 153 11.69 13.67 5.70
CA GLY A 153 12.67 14.76 5.77
C GLY A 153 12.13 16.11 5.29
N VAL A 154 11.07 16.11 4.45
CA VAL A 154 10.31 17.32 4.11
C VAL A 154 9.67 17.94 5.35
N SER A 155 9.02 17.13 6.18
CA SER A 155 8.35 17.63 7.38
C SER A 155 9.31 18.23 8.41
N TYR A 156 10.51 17.67 8.51
CA TYR A 156 11.59 18.14 9.37
C TYR A 156 12.43 19.27 8.77
N GLY A 157 12.13 19.71 7.53
CA GLY A 157 12.85 20.80 6.87
C GLY A 157 14.25 20.45 6.35
N TYR A 158 14.62 19.17 6.28
CA TYR A 158 15.93 18.73 5.78
C TYR A 158 16.10 18.90 4.26
N TYR A 159 14.99 18.92 3.52
CA TYR A 159 14.92 19.17 2.08
C TYR A 159 13.48 19.51 1.69
N THR A 160 13.26 20.08 0.51
CA THR A 160 11.91 20.44 0.03
C THR A 160 11.26 19.30 -0.77
N GLU A 161 9.94 19.40 -0.99
CA GLU A 161 9.25 18.52 -1.94
C GLU A 161 9.77 18.64 -3.37
N GLU A 162 10.33 19.79 -3.75
CA GLU A 162 10.95 19.96 -5.06
C GLU A 162 12.27 19.20 -5.16
N ASP A 163 13.00 19.08 -4.06
CA ASP A 163 14.22 18.28 -4.01
C ASP A 163 13.91 16.76 -4.05
N VAL A 164 12.80 16.33 -3.43
CA VAL A 164 12.26 14.97 -3.62
C VAL A 164 11.99 14.68 -5.10
N LYS A 165 11.37 15.61 -5.83
CA LYS A 165 11.12 15.45 -7.28
C LYS A 165 12.42 15.41 -8.10
N LYS A 166 13.43 16.22 -7.75
CA LYS A 166 14.77 16.16 -8.40
C LYS A 166 15.40 14.77 -8.19
N VAL A 167 15.37 14.24 -6.97
CA VAL A 167 15.86 12.88 -6.65
C VAL A 167 15.08 11.81 -7.43
N HIS A 168 13.74 11.90 -7.48
CA HIS A 168 12.92 10.95 -8.25
C HIS A 168 13.23 10.99 -9.75
N LYS A 169 13.37 12.19 -10.33
CA LYS A 169 13.78 12.36 -11.73
C LYS A 169 15.15 11.74 -12.00
N TYR A 170 16.12 11.94 -11.09
CA TYR A 170 17.44 11.32 -11.22
C TYR A 170 17.37 9.79 -11.17
N ILE A 171 16.66 9.21 -10.19
CA ILE A 171 16.47 7.76 -10.08
C ILE A 171 15.79 7.21 -11.35
N TYR A 172 14.75 7.89 -11.85
CA TYR A 172 14.08 7.51 -13.10
C TYR A 172 15.04 7.45 -14.29
N GLU A 173 15.84 8.49 -14.54
CA GLU A 173 16.79 8.50 -15.66
C GLU A 173 17.93 7.47 -15.46
N GLU A 174 18.41 7.27 -14.23
CA GLU A 174 19.40 6.25 -13.90
C GLU A 174 18.90 4.82 -14.15
N TYR A 175 17.64 4.51 -13.83
CA TYR A 175 17.04 3.21 -14.13
C TYR A 175 16.78 3.06 -15.64
N LYS A 176 16.15 4.07 -16.26
CA LYS A 176 15.78 4.09 -17.67
C LYS A 176 16.96 3.91 -18.61
N LYS A 177 18.09 4.60 -18.36
CA LYS A 177 19.31 4.47 -19.20
C LYS A 177 19.94 3.07 -19.14
N ARG A 178 19.49 2.21 -18.21
CA ARG A 178 19.91 0.81 -18.07
C ARG A 178 18.80 -0.18 -18.47
N GLY A 179 17.75 0.30 -19.15
CA GLY A 179 16.62 -0.50 -19.63
C GLY A 179 15.55 -0.82 -18.58
N ALA A 180 15.70 -0.35 -17.34
CA ALA A 180 14.73 -0.54 -16.28
C ALA A 180 13.71 0.61 -16.27
N LEU A 181 12.45 0.33 -16.58
CA LEU A 181 11.40 1.36 -16.60
C LEU A 181 10.60 1.39 -15.30
N ILE A 182 10.68 2.52 -14.60
CA ILE A 182 9.76 2.87 -13.51
C ILE A 182 8.60 3.68 -14.13
N ASP A 183 7.36 3.27 -13.90
CA ASP A 183 6.16 3.84 -14.53
C ASP A 183 5.54 5.00 -13.72
N ASP A 184 5.78 5.10 -12.39
CA ASP A 184 5.36 6.25 -11.55
C ASP A 184 6.09 6.36 -10.20
N PHE A 185 5.98 7.55 -9.57
CA PHE A 185 6.49 7.82 -8.21
C PHE A 185 5.43 8.49 -7.34
N TYR A 186 5.11 7.85 -6.21
CA TYR A 186 4.29 8.39 -5.13
C TYR A 186 5.15 8.59 -3.88
N TYR A 187 4.91 9.70 -3.16
CA TYR A 187 5.56 9.97 -1.88
C TYR A 187 4.60 10.56 -0.86
N CYS A 188 4.95 10.39 0.42
CA CYS A 188 4.30 11.08 1.53
C CYS A 188 5.30 12.01 2.25
N PRO A 189 5.11 13.34 2.21
CA PRO A 189 5.95 14.29 2.94
C PRO A 189 5.55 14.43 4.42
N TYR A 190 4.40 13.88 4.82
CA TYR A 190 3.77 14.14 6.12
C TYR A 190 4.35 13.29 7.28
N HIS A 191 4.41 13.89 8.47
CA HIS A 191 4.78 13.21 9.71
C HIS A 191 4.13 13.86 10.95
N ILE A 192 3.40 13.10 11.75
CA ILE A 192 2.69 13.58 12.96
C ILE A 192 3.60 14.17 14.06
N LYS A 193 4.90 13.85 14.04
CA LYS A 193 5.92 14.45 14.95
C LYS A 193 6.62 15.69 14.39
N SER A 194 6.15 16.25 13.28
CA SER A 194 6.71 17.45 12.65
C SER A 194 6.43 18.71 13.47
N GLU A 195 7.40 19.59 13.68
CA GLU A 195 7.14 20.92 14.23
C GLU A 195 6.49 21.86 13.20
N ASN A 196 6.76 21.61 11.91
CA ASN A 196 6.14 22.37 10.82
C ASN A 196 4.65 21.99 10.70
N LYS A 197 3.75 22.93 11.02
CA LYS A 197 2.29 22.76 10.96
C LYS A 197 1.75 22.37 9.57
N LYS A 198 2.44 22.71 8.48
CA LYS A 198 2.07 22.26 7.12
C LYS A 198 2.20 20.74 6.94
N TYR A 199 3.13 20.12 7.67
CA TYR A 199 3.48 18.70 7.51
C TYR A 199 3.19 17.83 8.74
N ASN A 200 2.80 18.45 9.88
CA ASN A 200 2.26 17.76 11.05
C ASN A 200 0.84 17.27 10.76
N ILE A 201 0.76 16.14 10.06
CA ILE A 201 -0.49 15.58 9.55
C ILE A 201 -0.42 14.05 9.66
N ILE A 202 -1.47 13.43 10.19
CA ILE A 202 -1.69 11.99 10.02
C ILE A 202 -2.30 11.82 8.62
N SER A 203 -1.70 10.99 7.76
CA SER A 203 -2.12 10.88 6.36
C SER A 203 -2.14 9.44 5.89
N MET A 204 -3.18 9.08 5.13
CA MET A 204 -3.29 7.77 4.49
C MET A 204 -2.22 7.55 3.41
N MET A 205 -1.50 8.59 2.99
CA MET A 205 -0.35 8.46 2.09
C MET A 205 0.88 7.88 2.80
N ARG A 206 0.96 7.93 4.13
CA ARG A 206 2.13 7.50 4.88
C ARG A 206 2.11 5.99 5.14
N LYS A 207 3.03 5.23 4.55
CA LYS A 207 3.15 3.78 4.82
C LYS A 207 3.32 3.53 6.33
N PRO A 208 2.62 2.54 6.93
CA PRO A 208 1.93 1.41 6.30
C PRO A 208 0.53 1.69 5.75
N GLU A 209 0.03 2.94 5.79
CA GLU A 209 -1.24 3.28 5.16
C GLU A 209 -1.19 3.15 3.63
N SER A 210 -2.36 2.89 3.04
CA SER A 210 -2.52 2.36 1.69
C SER A 210 -2.69 3.40 0.58
N GLY A 211 -2.75 4.70 0.90
CA GLY A 211 -3.14 5.78 -0.02
C GLY A 211 -2.35 5.83 -1.33
N MET A 212 -1.02 5.70 -1.27
CA MET A 212 -0.15 5.67 -2.46
C MET A 212 -0.50 4.50 -3.40
N HIS A 213 -0.68 3.31 -2.82
CA HIS A 213 -1.01 2.07 -3.53
C HIS A 213 -2.38 2.15 -4.20
N LEU A 214 -3.35 2.77 -3.54
CA LEU A 214 -4.71 2.93 -4.05
C LEU A 214 -4.81 4.01 -5.12
N LEU A 215 -4.05 5.11 -5.00
CA LEU A 215 -3.93 6.12 -6.04
C LEU A 215 -3.33 5.53 -7.32
N ALA A 216 -2.23 4.79 -7.20
CA ALA A 216 -1.66 4.04 -8.32
C ALA A 216 -2.69 3.07 -8.90
N SER A 217 -3.40 2.32 -8.05
CA SER A 217 -4.40 1.33 -8.49
C SER A 217 -5.55 1.98 -9.25
N LYS A 218 -6.03 3.15 -8.81
CA LYS A 218 -7.04 3.95 -9.51
C LYS A 218 -6.54 4.48 -10.86
N LYS A 219 -5.29 4.95 -10.93
CA LYS A 219 -4.66 5.48 -12.16
C LYS A 219 -4.42 4.39 -13.20
N TYR A 220 -3.89 3.24 -12.78
CA TYR A 220 -3.39 2.17 -13.65
C TYR A 220 -4.27 0.92 -13.71
N ASN A 221 -5.44 0.90 -13.05
CA ASN A 221 -6.36 -0.24 -13.01
C ASN A 221 -5.71 -1.54 -12.47
N ILE A 222 -5.03 -1.43 -11.32
CA ILE A 222 -4.19 -2.51 -10.76
C ILE A 222 -5.00 -3.49 -9.91
N ASP A 223 -4.89 -4.79 -10.18
CA ASP A 223 -5.25 -5.86 -9.26
C ASP A 223 -4.14 -6.06 -8.22
N LEU A 224 -4.36 -5.48 -7.05
CA LEU A 224 -3.45 -5.56 -5.92
C LEU A 224 -3.24 -6.99 -5.37
N SER A 225 -4.17 -7.93 -5.63
CA SER A 225 -4.01 -9.35 -5.22
C SER A 225 -3.03 -10.13 -6.11
N ALA A 226 -2.75 -9.61 -7.31
CA ALA A 226 -1.74 -10.09 -8.23
C ALA A 226 -0.45 -9.24 -8.19
N SER A 227 -0.33 -8.33 -7.22
CA SER A 227 0.74 -7.34 -7.07
C SER A 227 1.59 -7.62 -5.84
N PHE A 228 2.78 -7.02 -5.80
CA PHE A 228 3.74 -7.14 -4.70
C PHE A 228 4.22 -5.76 -4.26
N MET A 229 4.53 -5.60 -2.98
CA MET A 229 5.33 -4.51 -2.41
C MET A 229 6.69 -5.06 -2.00
N ILE A 230 7.78 -4.36 -2.35
CA ILE A 230 9.13 -4.65 -1.86
C ILE A 230 9.65 -3.48 -1.04
N GLY A 231 10.11 -3.78 0.17
CA GLY A 231 10.58 -2.78 1.15
C GLY A 231 11.65 -3.35 2.08
N ASP A 232 12.22 -2.50 2.93
CA ASP A 232 13.23 -2.90 3.92
C ASP A 232 12.81 -2.57 5.37
N ARG A 233 11.54 -2.20 5.59
CA ARG A 233 10.99 -1.83 6.89
C ARG A 233 9.64 -2.49 7.14
N ASP A 234 9.29 -2.69 8.42
CA ASP A 234 7.94 -3.11 8.81
C ASP A 234 6.83 -2.16 8.31
N THR A 235 7.15 -0.88 8.08
CA THR A 235 6.21 0.08 7.48
C THR A 235 5.84 -0.24 6.03
N ASP A 236 6.59 -1.09 5.34
CA ASP A 236 6.27 -1.53 3.97
C ASP A 236 5.26 -2.67 3.94
N ILE A 237 4.91 -3.24 5.11
CA ILE A 237 3.75 -4.10 5.27
C ILE A 237 2.51 -3.22 5.22
N ILE A 238 2.05 -2.95 4.00
CA ILE A 238 0.90 -2.08 3.75
C ILE A 238 -0.37 -2.71 4.32
N LYS A 239 -1.26 -1.88 4.88
CA LYS A 239 -2.59 -2.24 5.39
C LYS A 239 -3.60 -2.58 4.28
N ILE A 240 -3.24 -3.57 3.45
CA ILE A 240 -4.06 -4.15 2.40
C ILE A 240 -3.86 -5.67 2.48
N PRO A 241 -4.81 -6.46 3.00
CA PRO A 241 -4.59 -7.88 3.34
C PRO A 241 -4.10 -8.78 2.21
N TYR A 242 -4.41 -8.43 0.95
CA TYR A 242 -4.02 -9.19 -0.24
C TYR A 242 -2.83 -8.60 -1.01
N LEU A 243 -2.29 -7.43 -0.61
CA LEU A 243 -1.07 -6.92 -1.22
C LEU A 243 0.11 -7.60 -0.51
N LYS A 244 0.77 -8.49 -1.23
CA LYS A 244 1.90 -9.25 -0.70
C LYS A 244 3.08 -8.33 -0.47
N THR A 245 3.77 -8.50 0.64
CA THR A 245 4.98 -7.74 0.96
C THR A 245 6.16 -8.69 1.02
N LEU A 246 7.19 -8.41 0.24
CA LEU A 246 8.49 -9.06 0.28
C LEU A 246 9.46 -8.09 0.96
N LEU A 247 9.94 -8.44 2.15
CA LEU A 247 10.90 -7.61 2.87
C LEU A 247 12.33 -8.08 2.60
N ILE A 248 13.25 -7.14 2.41
CA ILE A 248 14.67 -7.40 2.18
C ILE A 248 15.46 -6.79 3.34
N GLU A 249 16.29 -7.59 4.03
CA GLU A 249 17.16 -7.05 5.07
C GLU A 249 18.20 -6.09 4.46
N THR A 250 18.32 -4.88 5.03
CA THR A 250 19.36 -3.91 4.70
C THR A 250 20.15 -3.53 5.96
N PRO A 251 21.37 -2.98 5.84
CA PRO A 251 22.12 -2.51 7.01
C PRO A 251 21.48 -1.34 7.76
N ALA A 252 20.47 -0.68 7.19
CA ALA A 252 19.90 0.55 7.72
C ALA A 252 18.83 0.31 8.81
N TYR A 253 18.06 -0.78 8.71
CA TYR A 253 16.94 -1.06 9.61
C TYR A 253 16.86 -2.53 10.02
N LYS A 254 16.59 -2.75 11.31
CA LYS A 254 16.23 -4.08 11.83
C LYS A 254 14.73 -4.27 11.66
N ILE A 255 14.35 -5.26 10.87
CA ILE A 255 12.96 -5.68 10.64
C ILE A 255 12.47 -6.52 11.82
N ILE A 256 11.27 -6.24 12.32
CA ILE A 256 10.64 -6.97 13.42
C ILE A 256 9.85 -8.18 12.88
N ASN A 257 9.07 -7.98 11.81
CA ASN A 257 8.25 -9.01 11.18
C ASN A 257 9.08 -9.89 10.24
N ARG A 258 9.82 -10.84 10.83
CA ARG A 258 10.78 -11.67 10.09
C ARG A 258 10.16 -12.68 9.12
N GLU A 259 8.88 -13.00 9.28
CA GLU A 259 8.16 -13.99 8.45
C GLU A 259 8.03 -13.55 6.98
N LYS A 260 8.15 -12.24 6.70
CA LYS A 260 8.07 -11.68 5.34
C LYS A 260 9.43 -11.40 4.71
N ILE A 261 10.52 -11.76 5.38
CA ILE A 261 11.88 -11.56 4.87
C ILE A 261 12.17 -12.63 3.79
N VAL A 262 12.66 -12.19 2.65
CA VAL A 262 13.10 -13.07 1.54
C VAL A 262 14.50 -12.66 1.07
N GLU A 263 15.23 -13.53 0.38
CA GLU A 263 16.45 -13.09 -0.30
C GLU A 263 16.10 -12.37 -1.61
N THR A 264 16.95 -11.42 -2.01
CA THR A 264 16.79 -10.65 -3.26
C THR A 264 16.68 -11.56 -4.51
N LYS A 265 17.29 -12.75 -4.48
CA LYS A 265 17.21 -13.76 -5.56
C LYS A 265 15.80 -14.38 -5.69
N ASP A 266 15.04 -14.44 -4.59
CA ASP A 266 13.74 -15.12 -4.54
C ASP A 266 12.63 -14.24 -5.14
N ILE A 267 12.84 -12.92 -5.22
CA ILE A 267 11.93 -11.96 -5.88
C ILE A 267 11.57 -12.43 -7.31
N TYR A 268 12.55 -12.97 -8.06
CA TYR A 268 12.32 -13.48 -9.41
C TYR A 268 11.30 -14.64 -9.43
N TYR A 269 11.32 -15.52 -8.43
CA TYR A 269 10.36 -16.62 -8.30
C TYR A 269 8.94 -16.09 -8.07
N TYR A 270 8.76 -15.12 -7.16
CA TYR A 270 7.46 -14.50 -6.90
C TYR A 270 6.89 -13.76 -8.12
N LEU A 271 7.73 -13.03 -8.86
CA LEU A 271 7.32 -12.30 -10.08
C LEU A 271 7.00 -13.25 -11.25
N GLN A 272 7.68 -14.40 -11.34
CA GLN A 272 7.43 -15.44 -12.34
C GLN A 272 6.14 -16.21 -12.09
N ASN A 273 5.88 -16.60 -10.83
CA ASN A 273 4.90 -17.63 -10.49
C ASN A 273 3.66 -17.10 -9.73
N GLY A 274 3.72 -15.89 -9.17
CA GLY A 274 2.71 -15.43 -8.21
C GLY A 274 2.87 -16.12 -6.85
N ASP A 275 1.76 -16.34 -6.13
CA ASP A 275 1.77 -17.40 -5.12
C ASP A 275 1.46 -18.71 -5.82
N ILE A 276 2.47 -19.57 -5.92
CA ILE A 276 2.22 -20.99 -5.74
C ILE A 276 2.24 -21.16 -4.22
N ASN A 277 1.08 -21.46 -3.63
CA ASN A 277 1.01 -21.73 -2.19
C ASN A 277 2.01 -22.83 -1.84
N TYR A 278 2.78 -22.63 -0.77
CA TYR A 278 2.98 -23.74 0.16
C TYR A 278 1.71 -23.81 1.01
N ASP A 279 1.10 -25.00 0.97
CA ASP A 279 -0.27 -25.38 1.35
C ASP A 279 -0.96 -24.64 2.53
#